data_AF-A0AAD8WTG3-F1
#
_entry.id   AF-A0AAD8WTG3-F1
#
_cell.length_a   1.000
_cell.length_b   1.000
_cell.length_c   1.000
_cell.angle_alpha   90.00
_cell.angle_beta   90.00
_cell.angle_gamma   90.00
#
_symmetry.space_group_name_H-M   'P 1'
#
loop_
_entity.id
_entity.type
_entity.pdbx_description
1 polymer ?
#
loop_
_entity_poly.entity_id
_entity_poly.type
_entity_poly.pdbx_seq_one_letter_code
_entity_poly.pdbx_strand_id
1 'polypeptide(L)'
;MHLYLGLLKEELATLWQTPARTWDAYKRDYFPLRAALLTTVQDYPGYAYVSCQVNHGFKACVKCMDKTPHLQLPKPPGSCKTVFQGTRMWLRFDHPWRKRKDLFNGEEELGRSPRPRSGEEISELLENWEECPAPGKKRPRESPLLGVWNARSVFWDLPYWKVLHTPHSLDVMHITKNVTESLLGTLMNMPDDGKHKFKHVFEFPCVKQPENSTLDAFYVMHHLKGFVRDSQNLRLPSALRGWAEKLARINDDDLREDFQDTRVKLSHIIIQDVTTGGGPLHQGRALCKRDIEHRLKAQGDTRTWITKDLYKPFPEPCEP
;
A
#
# COMPACT_ATOMS: atom_id res chain seq x y z
N MET A 1 -15.47 14.68 -9.62
CA MET A 1 -14.02 14.83 -9.35
C MET A 1 -13.27 15.42 -10.55
N HIS A 2 -13.36 14.82 -11.76
CA HIS A 2 -12.70 15.36 -12.96
C HIS A 2 -12.99 16.84 -13.26
N LEU A 3 -14.25 17.27 -13.10
CA LEU A 3 -14.63 18.68 -13.31
C LEU A 3 -13.85 19.62 -12.37
N TYR A 4 -13.76 19.28 -11.08
CA TYR A 4 -13.00 20.06 -10.09
C TYR A 4 -11.50 20.06 -10.36
N LEU A 5 -10.94 18.92 -10.78
CA LEU A 5 -9.52 18.84 -11.15
C LEU A 5 -9.22 19.65 -12.42
N GLY A 6 -10.20 19.86 -13.30
CA GLY A 6 -10.07 20.73 -14.47
C GLY A 6 -9.75 22.17 -14.10
N LEU A 7 -10.49 22.74 -13.13
CA LEU A 7 -10.24 24.09 -12.61
C LEU A 7 -8.84 24.21 -12.00
N LEU A 8 -8.45 23.23 -11.17
CA LEU A 8 -7.10 23.18 -10.60
C LEU A 8 -6.03 23.10 -11.70
N LYS A 9 -6.26 22.30 -12.75
CA LYS A 9 -5.34 22.20 -13.88
C LYS A 9 -5.21 23.52 -14.63
N GLU A 10 -6.30 24.25 -14.82
CA GLU A 10 -6.28 25.57 -15.47
C GLU A 10 -5.45 26.57 -14.66
N GLU A 11 -5.67 26.66 -13.35
CA GLU A 11 -4.86 27.51 -12.46
C GLU A 11 -3.36 27.14 -12.50
N LEU A 12 -3.05 25.83 -12.44
CA LEU A 12 -1.67 25.33 -12.54
C LEU A 12 -1.04 25.64 -13.90
N ALA A 13 -1.81 25.55 -14.99
CA ALA A 13 -1.34 25.90 -16.32
C ALA A 13 -1.07 27.40 -16.44
N THR A 14 -1.94 28.25 -15.88
CA THR A 14 -1.75 29.70 -15.84
C THR A 14 -0.49 30.05 -15.05
N LEU A 15 -0.32 29.51 -13.83
CA LEU A 15 0.87 29.75 -13.00
C LEU A 15 2.15 29.20 -13.64
N TRP A 16 2.05 28.13 -14.43
CA TRP A 16 3.19 27.58 -15.16
C TRP A 16 3.58 28.43 -16.36
N GLN A 17 2.62 28.96 -17.13
CA GLN A 17 2.87 29.75 -18.35
C GLN A 17 3.21 31.20 -18.03
N THR A 18 2.41 31.84 -17.17
CA THR A 18 2.48 33.26 -16.81
C THR A 18 2.84 33.38 -15.34
N PRO A 19 4.06 33.83 -14.99
CA PRO A 19 4.45 34.01 -13.61
C PRO A 19 3.51 34.99 -12.89
N ALA A 20 3.01 34.59 -11.72
CA ALA A 20 2.25 35.49 -10.86
C ALA A 20 3.21 36.44 -10.14
N ARG A 21 2.87 37.73 -10.09
CA ARG A 21 3.64 38.70 -9.30
C ARG A 21 3.30 38.50 -7.81
N THR A 22 4.21 37.89 -7.05
CA THR A 22 3.97 37.50 -5.65
C THR A 22 4.89 38.29 -4.72
N TRP A 23 4.35 38.71 -3.57
CA TRP A 23 5.12 39.42 -2.54
C TRP A 23 5.84 38.43 -1.62
N ASP A 24 7.16 38.58 -1.48
CA ASP A 24 7.97 37.87 -0.49
C ASP A 24 8.00 38.68 0.81
N ALA A 25 7.35 38.18 1.86
CA ALA A 25 7.29 38.86 3.16
C ALA A 25 8.66 38.96 3.87
N TYR A 26 9.58 38.02 3.60
CA TYR A 26 10.91 38.00 4.18
C TYR A 26 11.83 39.01 3.49
N LYS A 27 11.86 39.02 2.15
CA LYS A 27 12.66 39.97 1.37
C LYS A 27 12.02 41.35 1.22
N ARG A 28 10.73 41.48 1.51
CA ARG A 28 9.90 42.68 1.29
C ARG A 28 10.00 43.20 -0.15
N ASP A 29 9.93 42.28 -1.11
CA ASP A 29 9.98 42.60 -2.54
C ASP A 29 9.07 41.66 -3.35
N TYR A 30 8.75 42.03 -4.59
CA TYR A 30 7.98 41.20 -5.51
C TYR A 30 8.89 40.28 -6.32
N PHE A 31 8.45 39.05 -6.54
CA PHE A 31 9.11 38.11 -7.45
C PHE A 31 8.10 37.42 -8.37
N PRO A 32 8.53 36.98 -9.57
CA PRO A 32 7.70 36.18 -10.46
C PRO A 32 7.63 34.73 -9.95
N LEU A 33 6.47 34.33 -9.43
CA LEU A 33 6.20 32.97 -8.97
C LEU A 33 5.66 32.11 -10.12
N ARG A 34 6.30 30.95 -10.35
CA ARG A 34 5.72 29.84 -11.12
C ARG A 34 5.36 28.70 -10.18
N ALA A 35 4.30 27.96 -10.50
CA ALA A 35 3.90 26.78 -9.73
C ALA A 35 3.85 25.54 -10.63
N ALA A 36 4.23 24.39 -10.07
CA ALA A 36 4.11 23.09 -10.71
C ALA A 36 3.62 22.05 -9.71
N LEU A 37 2.70 21.20 -10.14
CA LEU A 37 2.27 20.04 -9.36
C LEU A 37 3.25 18.89 -9.59
N LEU A 38 4.02 18.52 -8.57
CA LEU A 38 5.06 17.50 -8.70
C LEU A 38 4.56 16.07 -8.53
N THR A 39 3.54 15.86 -7.69
CA THR A 39 2.90 14.57 -7.47
C THR A 39 1.55 14.73 -6.79
N THR A 40 0.67 13.76 -6.95
CA THR A 40 -0.54 13.61 -6.11
C THR A 40 -0.36 12.42 -5.18
N VAL A 41 -0.61 12.58 -3.88
CA VAL A 41 -0.58 11.48 -2.90
C VAL A 41 -2.00 11.09 -2.55
N GLN A 42 -2.39 9.85 -2.82
CA GLN A 42 -3.75 9.36 -2.60
C GLN A 42 -3.73 7.90 -2.15
N ASP A 43 -4.73 7.47 -1.38
CA ASP A 43 -4.96 6.05 -1.16
C ASP A 43 -5.26 5.31 -2.48
N TYR A 44 -5.32 3.98 -2.45
CA TYR A 44 -5.45 3.20 -3.70
C TYR A 44 -6.75 3.49 -4.48
N PRO A 45 -7.93 3.63 -3.85
CA PRO A 45 -9.13 4.11 -4.52
C PRO A 45 -9.01 5.54 -5.06
N GLY A 46 -8.50 6.49 -4.27
CA GLY A 46 -8.30 7.89 -4.66
C GLY A 46 -7.35 8.01 -5.85
N TYR A 47 -6.28 7.22 -5.87
CA TYR A 47 -5.35 7.13 -6.98
C TYR A 47 -6.08 6.81 -8.29
N ALA A 48 -7.02 5.87 -8.28
CA ALA A 48 -7.82 5.49 -9.45
C ALA A 48 -8.63 6.66 -10.00
N TYR A 49 -9.20 7.48 -9.12
CA TYR A 49 -9.99 8.64 -9.53
C TYR A 49 -9.12 9.79 -10.07
N VAL A 50 -7.91 9.98 -9.53
CA VAL A 50 -7.00 11.06 -9.95
C VAL A 50 -6.22 10.71 -11.22
N SER A 51 -5.69 9.49 -11.30
CA SER A 51 -4.93 8.98 -12.45
C SER A 51 -5.81 8.43 -13.56
N CYS A 52 -7.09 8.21 -13.25
CA CYS A 52 -8.07 7.54 -14.10
C CYS A 52 -7.72 6.09 -14.43
N GLN A 53 -6.74 5.49 -13.76
CA GLN A 53 -6.39 4.09 -13.95
C GLN A 53 -7.45 3.17 -13.35
N VAL A 54 -7.54 1.96 -13.91
CA VAL A 54 -8.33 0.87 -13.38
C VAL A 54 -7.68 0.39 -12.08
N ASN A 55 -8.47 0.26 -11.02
CA ASN A 55 -8.02 -0.17 -9.70
C ASN A 55 -8.51 -1.58 -9.30
N HIS A 56 -9.07 -2.33 -10.23
CA HIS A 56 -9.62 -3.66 -9.98
C HIS A 56 -9.44 -4.59 -11.19
N GLY A 57 -9.53 -5.90 -10.95
CA GLY A 57 -9.32 -6.91 -11.99
C GLY A 57 -7.87 -7.07 -12.40
N PHE A 58 -7.65 -7.62 -13.59
CA PHE A 58 -6.35 -8.15 -14.02
C PHE A 58 -5.24 -7.11 -14.27
N LYS A 59 -5.61 -5.85 -14.46
CA LYS A 59 -4.70 -4.76 -14.84
C LYS A 59 -4.60 -3.68 -13.75
N ALA A 60 -4.93 -4.02 -12.51
CA ALA A 60 -5.05 -3.04 -11.42
C ALA A 60 -3.71 -2.43 -10.98
N CYS A 61 -2.56 -3.06 -11.28
CA CYS A 61 -1.27 -2.54 -10.84
C CYS A 61 -0.97 -1.19 -11.49
N VAL A 62 -0.80 -0.16 -10.67
CA VAL A 62 -0.55 1.23 -11.11
C VAL A 62 0.80 1.44 -11.80
N LYS A 63 1.73 0.48 -11.66
CA LYS A 63 3.06 0.50 -12.29
C LYS A 63 3.14 -0.42 -13.51
N CYS A 64 2.73 -1.68 -13.34
CA CYS A 64 2.88 -2.72 -14.36
C CYS A 64 1.73 -2.75 -15.37
N MET A 65 0.55 -2.25 -14.99
CA MET A 65 -0.62 -2.11 -15.85
C MET A 65 -1.03 -3.46 -16.49
N ASP A 66 -1.10 -3.51 -17.81
CA ASP A 66 -1.36 -4.69 -18.64
C ASP A 66 -0.27 -5.77 -18.60
N LYS A 67 0.94 -5.44 -18.14
CA LYS A 67 2.02 -6.43 -17.98
C LYS A 67 1.99 -7.14 -16.63
N THR A 68 0.97 -6.90 -15.80
CA THR A 68 0.87 -7.50 -14.47
C THR A 68 0.50 -8.99 -14.58
N PRO A 69 1.35 -9.90 -14.09
CA PRO A 69 0.98 -11.30 -13.98
C PRO A 69 -0.15 -11.46 -12.98
N HIS A 70 -1.20 -12.17 -13.38
CA HIS A 70 -2.38 -12.38 -12.56
C HIS A 70 -2.89 -13.80 -12.72
N LEU A 71 -3.52 -14.32 -11.68
CA LEU A 71 -4.25 -15.56 -11.69
C LEU A 71 -5.63 -15.32 -11.09
N GLN A 72 -6.66 -15.79 -11.78
CA GLN A 72 -8.00 -15.86 -11.21
C GLN A 72 -8.14 -17.20 -10.50
N LEU A 73 -8.34 -17.18 -9.18
CA LEU A 73 -8.58 -18.41 -8.42
C LEU A 73 -9.89 -19.07 -8.88
N PRO A 74 -9.95 -20.42 -8.89
CA PRO A 74 -11.13 -21.14 -9.35
C PRO A 74 -12.37 -20.83 -8.51
N LYS A 75 -13.53 -21.16 -9.08
CA LYS A 75 -14.83 -21.17 -8.39
C LYS A 75 -14.84 -22.20 -7.24
N PRO A 76 -15.87 -22.23 -6.37
CA PRO A 76 -15.86 -23.04 -5.15
C PRO A 76 -15.32 -24.46 -5.38
N PRO A 77 -14.37 -24.94 -4.53
CA PRO A 77 -14.03 -24.41 -3.20
C PRO A 77 -13.07 -23.19 -3.19
N GLY A 78 -12.64 -22.66 -4.34
CA GLY A 78 -11.79 -21.46 -4.42
C GLY A 78 -12.54 -20.13 -4.21
N SER A 79 -11.79 -19.05 -3.95
CA SER A 79 -12.36 -17.76 -3.53
C SER A 79 -12.82 -16.85 -4.68
N CYS A 80 -12.68 -17.25 -5.95
CA CYS A 80 -12.91 -16.39 -7.13
C CYS A 80 -12.16 -15.04 -7.06
N LYS A 81 -11.01 -14.96 -6.38
CA LYS A 81 -10.24 -13.71 -6.30
C LYS A 81 -9.15 -13.69 -7.35
N THR A 82 -8.87 -12.50 -7.85
CA THR A 82 -7.68 -12.23 -8.64
C THR A 82 -6.50 -12.10 -7.68
N VAL A 83 -5.46 -12.90 -7.91
CA VAL A 83 -4.18 -12.78 -7.22
C VAL A 83 -3.12 -12.31 -8.20
N PHE A 84 -2.26 -11.40 -7.76
CA PHE A 84 -1.13 -10.92 -8.56
C PHE A 84 0.10 -11.77 -8.24
N GLN A 85 0.61 -12.44 -9.27
CA GLN A 85 1.77 -13.34 -9.17
C GLN A 85 3.01 -12.63 -9.72
N GLY A 86 4.14 -13.35 -9.80
CA GLY A 86 5.34 -12.79 -10.41
C GLY A 86 6.11 -11.83 -9.50
N THR A 87 5.86 -11.85 -8.20
CA THR A 87 6.51 -10.94 -7.26
C THR A 87 8.00 -11.24 -7.09
N ARG A 88 8.44 -12.48 -7.31
CA ARG A 88 9.85 -12.88 -7.20
C ARG A 88 10.66 -12.42 -8.41
N MET A 89 10.01 -12.11 -9.54
CA MET A 89 10.67 -11.47 -10.69
C MET A 89 11.26 -10.09 -10.39
N TRP A 90 10.87 -9.46 -9.28
CA TRP A 90 11.39 -8.16 -8.83
C TRP A 90 12.65 -8.28 -7.96
N LEU A 91 12.99 -9.47 -7.47
CA LEU A 91 14.23 -9.75 -6.74
C LEU A 91 15.44 -9.73 -7.70
N ARG A 92 16.67 -9.78 -7.20
CA ARG A 92 17.86 -9.93 -8.07
C ARG A 92 17.82 -11.24 -8.88
N PHE A 93 18.44 -11.27 -10.06
CA PHE A 93 18.41 -12.46 -10.95
C PHE A 93 19.02 -13.72 -10.34
N ASP A 94 20.06 -13.55 -9.52
CA ASP A 94 20.76 -14.60 -8.78
C ASP A 94 20.04 -15.01 -7.48
N HIS A 95 18.95 -14.31 -7.11
CA HIS A 95 18.27 -14.53 -5.84
C HIS A 95 17.65 -15.95 -5.77
N PRO A 96 17.98 -16.78 -4.74
CA PRO A 96 17.56 -18.18 -4.66
C PRO A 96 16.04 -18.39 -4.76
N TRP A 97 15.26 -17.44 -4.23
CA TRP A 97 13.80 -17.55 -4.21
C TRP A 97 13.13 -17.58 -5.58
N ARG A 98 13.78 -17.04 -6.62
CA ARG A 98 13.29 -17.18 -8.00
C ARG A 98 13.15 -18.65 -8.41
N LYS A 99 13.93 -19.56 -7.82
CA LYS A 99 13.92 -21.01 -8.10
C LYS A 99 13.08 -21.85 -7.11
N ARG A 100 12.59 -21.26 -6.02
CA ARG A 100 11.89 -21.98 -4.92
C ARG A 100 10.43 -22.35 -5.25
N LYS A 101 10.20 -23.02 -6.38
CA LYS A 101 8.86 -23.44 -6.81
C LYS A 101 8.12 -24.29 -5.77
N ASP A 102 8.87 -25.01 -4.95
CA ASP A 102 8.40 -25.85 -3.84
C ASP A 102 7.63 -25.08 -2.75
N LEU A 103 7.93 -23.79 -2.56
CA LEU A 103 7.29 -22.94 -1.55
C LEU A 103 6.17 -22.05 -2.11
N PHE A 104 5.95 -22.05 -3.42
CA PHE A 104 5.04 -21.11 -4.09
C PHE A 104 4.06 -21.84 -5.03
N ASN A 105 3.81 -21.27 -6.21
CA ASN A 105 2.82 -21.74 -7.18
C ASN A 105 3.30 -22.92 -8.05
N GLY A 106 4.36 -23.62 -7.66
CA GLY A 106 4.93 -24.72 -8.46
C GLY A 106 5.78 -24.27 -9.66
N GLU A 107 5.95 -22.97 -9.87
CA GLU A 107 6.75 -22.43 -10.99
C GLU A 107 8.00 -21.67 -10.52
N GLU A 108 8.99 -21.59 -11.40
CA GLU A 108 10.18 -20.75 -11.22
C GLU A 108 9.97 -19.38 -11.89
N GLU A 109 10.44 -18.32 -11.25
CA GLU A 109 10.27 -16.92 -11.69
C GLU A 109 11.62 -16.34 -12.18
N LEU A 110 12.17 -16.93 -13.24
CA LEU A 110 13.45 -16.53 -13.84
C LEU A 110 13.32 -15.33 -14.81
N GLY A 111 12.10 -14.91 -15.12
CA GLY A 111 11.81 -13.80 -16.01
C GLY A 111 12.28 -12.44 -15.49
N ARG A 112 12.33 -11.45 -16.39
CA ARG A 112 12.56 -10.05 -16.03
C ARG A 112 11.32 -9.45 -15.38
N SER A 113 11.49 -8.59 -14.38
CA SER A 113 10.38 -7.79 -13.86
C SER A 113 9.75 -6.95 -14.99
N PRO A 114 8.41 -6.77 -14.97
CA PRO A 114 7.75 -5.87 -15.91
C PRO A 114 8.39 -4.47 -15.88
N ARG A 115 8.79 -3.95 -17.05
CA ARG A 115 9.29 -2.57 -17.17
C ARG A 115 8.13 -1.59 -16.95
N PRO A 116 8.20 -0.66 -15.98
CA PRO A 116 7.25 0.44 -15.87
C PRO A 116 7.29 1.31 -17.14
N ARG A 117 6.13 1.79 -17.60
CA ARG A 117 6.08 2.79 -18.69
C ARG A 117 6.59 4.15 -18.18
N SER A 118 7.32 4.89 -19.01
CA SER A 118 7.68 6.27 -18.71
C SER A 118 6.45 7.17 -18.82
N GLY A 119 6.52 8.38 -18.23
CA GLY A 119 5.46 9.37 -18.39
C GLY A 119 5.26 9.77 -19.85
N GLU A 120 6.33 9.86 -20.64
CA GLU A 120 6.27 10.15 -22.08
C GLU A 120 5.52 9.06 -22.86
N GLU A 121 5.84 7.78 -22.62
CA GLU A 121 5.15 6.65 -23.25
C GLU A 121 3.66 6.65 -22.88
N ILE A 122 3.32 7.00 -21.64
CA ILE A 122 1.92 7.09 -21.21
C ILE A 122 1.24 8.30 -21.88
N SER A 123 1.91 9.45 -21.99
CA SER A 123 1.38 10.64 -22.66
C SER A 123 1.02 10.34 -24.11
N GLU A 124 1.95 9.73 -24.86
CA GLU A 124 1.76 9.36 -26.26
C GLU A 124 0.60 8.36 -26.44
N LEU A 125 0.50 7.35 -25.57
CA LEU A 125 -0.62 6.40 -25.58
C LEU A 125 -1.97 7.07 -25.32
N LEU A 126 -2.01 8.05 -24.40
CA LEU A 126 -3.24 8.75 -24.03
C LEU A 126 -3.64 9.85 -25.02
N GLU A 127 -2.67 10.47 -25.70
CA GLU A 127 -2.91 11.45 -26.77
C GLU A 127 -3.51 10.80 -28.02
N ASN A 128 -3.03 9.60 -28.38
CA ASN A 128 -3.51 8.83 -29.53
C ASN A 128 -4.73 7.95 -29.20
N TRP A 129 -5.37 8.15 -28.05
CA TRP A 129 -6.50 7.31 -27.62
C TRP A 129 -7.82 7.80 -28.20
N GLU A 130 -8.12 7.40 -29.45
CA GLU A 130 -9.33 7.78 -30.18
C GLU A 130 -10.63 7.40 -29.45
N GLU A 131 -10.63 6.28 -28.72
CA GLU A 131 -11.79 5.78 -27.97
C GLU A 131 -11.89 6.32 -26.53
N CYS A 132 -11.08 7.32 -26.16
CA CYS A 132 -11.04 7.83 -24.79
C CYS A 132 -12.44 8.24 -24.30
N PRO A 133 -12.98 7.58 -23.27
CA PRO A 133 -14.31 7.89 -22.77
C PRO A 133 -14.31 9.27 -22.10
N ALA A 134 -15.36 10.04 -22.36
CA ALA A 134 -15.61 11.27 -21.62
C ALA A 134 -15.78 10.96 -20.12
N PRO A 135 -15.36 11.85 -19.21
CA PRO A 135 -15.51 11.65 -17.78
C PRO A 135 -16.94 11.27 -17.40
N GLY A 136 -17.12 10.12 -16.74
CA GLY A 136 -18.42 9.63 -16.26
C GLY A 136 -19.19 8.69 -17.21
N LYS A 137 -18.72 8.46 -18.44
CA LYS A 137 -19.34 7.47 -19.35
C LYS A 137 -18.61 6.13 -19.28
N LYS A 138 -19.35 5.04 -19.03
CA LYS A 138 -18.81 3.66 -19.10
C LYS A 138 -18.98 3.13 -20.53
N ARG A 139 -17.96 2.46 -21.07
CA ARG A 139 -18.01 1.71 -22.34
C ARG A 139 -17.57 0.25 -22.14
N PRO A 140 -17.96 -0.68 -23.03
CA PRO A 140 -17.43 -2.04 -23.06
C PRO A 140 -15.90 -2.02 -23.21
N ARG A 141 -15.21 -2.94 -22.52
CA ARG A 141 -13.74 -2.98 -22.44
C ARG A 141 -13.11 -3.68 -23.66
N GLU A 142 -13.35 -3.15 -24.85
CA GLU A 142 -12.86 -3.76 -26.09
C GLU A 142 -11.45 -3.26 -26.46
N SER A 143 -11.12 -1.99 -26.19
CA SER A 143 -9.77 -1.47 -26.39
C SER A 143 -8.77 -1.97 -25.32
N PRO A 144 -7.53 -2.34 -25.71
CA PRO A 144 -6.46 -2.68 -24.77
C PRO A 144 -6.19 -1.61 -23.70
N LEU A 145 -6.36 -0.33 -24.06
CA LEU A 145 -6.21 0.83 -23.18
C LEU A 145 -7.37 0.97 -22.19
N LEU A 146 -8.61 0.64 -22.59
CA LEU A 146 -9.78 0.58 -21.68
C LEU A 146 -9.62 -0.49 -20.58
N GLY A 147 -8.70 -1.43 -20.76
CA GLY A 147 -8.30 -2.37 -19.71
C GLY A 147 -7.44 -1.75 -18.62
N VAL A 148 -6.72 -0.65 -18.90
CA VAL A 148 -5.78 -0.01 -17.97
C VAL A 148 -6.30 1.34 -17.48
N TRP A 149 -6.98 2.11 -18.32
CA TRP A 149 -7.52 3.44 -18.00
C TRP A 149 -9.04 3.47 -18.19
N ASN A 150 -9.74 4.06 -17.23
CA ASN A 150 -11.17 4.34 -17.32
C ASN A 150 -11.47 5.67 -18.02
N ALA A 151 -10.49 6.58 -18.09
CA ALA A 151 -10.54 7.88 -18.75
C ALA A 151 -9.11 8.46 -18.84
N ARG A 152 -8.93 9.60 -19.50
CA ARG A 152 -7.67 10.38 -19.50
C ARG A 152 -7.71 11.44 -18.40
N SER A 153 -6.69 11.46 -17.52
CA SER A 153 -6.57 12.47 -16.47
C SER A 153 -6.28 13.85 -17.05
N VAL A 154 -6.89 14.89 -16.47
CA VAL A 154 -6.70 16.29 -16.91
C VAL A 154 -5.25 16.76 -16.73
N PHE A 155 -4.51 16.16 -15.81
CA PHE A 155 -3.12 16.53 -15.55
C PHE A 155 -2.17 16.18 -16.71
N TRP A 156 -2.55 15.26 -17.60
CA TRP A 156 -1.78 15.01 -18.83
C TRP A 156 -1.75 16.19 -19.80
N ASP A 157 -2.59 17.22 -19.60
CA ASP A 157 -2.52 18.47 -20.35
C ASP A 157 -1.43 19.42 -19.83
N LEU A 158 -0.85 19.16 -18.64
CA LEU A 158 0.24 19.97 -18.10
C LEU A 158 1.56 19.59 -18.80
N PRO A 159 2.31 20.55 -19.37
CA PRO A 159 3.45 20.26 -20.25
C PRO A 159 4.59 19.52 -19.53
N TYR A 160 4.74 19.72 -18.22
CA TYR A 160 5.74 19.07 -17.38
C TYR A 160 5.28 17.72 -16.82
N TRP A 161 4.01 17.33 -16.97
CA TRP A 161 3.50 16.13 -16.30
C TRP A 161 4.18 14.84 -16.76
N LYS A 162 4.41 14.72 -18.07
CA LYS A 162 5.04 13.55 -18.69
C LYS A 162 6.50 13.34 -18.31
N VAL A 163 7.19 14.39 -17.86
CA VAL A 163 8.61 14.28 -17.42
C VAL A 163 8.73 13.89 -15.95
N LEU A 164 7.63 13.90 -15.19
CA LEU A 164 7.63 13.49 -13.79
C LEU A 164 7.82 11.97 -13.70
N HIS A 165 8.76 11.53 -12.87
CA HIS A 165 9.01 10.09 -12.67
C HIS A 165 7.85 9.38 -11.95
N THR A 166 7.16 10.07 -11.02
CA THR A 166 6.01 9.53 -10.28
C THR A 166 4.94 10.62 -10.10
N PRO A 167 4.17 10.93 -11.18
CA PRO A 167 3.15 11.98 -11.16
C PRO A 167 1.99 11.66 -10.21
N HIS A 168 1.73 10.37 -9.99
CA HIS A 168 0.77 9.89 -9.01
C HIS A 168 1.48 8.94 -8.04
N SER A 169 1.36 9.24 -6.75
CA SER A 169 1.92 8.49 -5.63
C SER A 169 0.81 7.87 -4.79
N LEU A 170 1.07 6.67 -4.27
CA LEU A 170 0.20 6.03 -3.30
C LEU A 170 0.52 6.55 -1.90
N ASP A 171 -0.53 6.82 -1.11
CA ASP A 171 -0.42 7.10 0.31
C ASP A 171 -0.09 5.81 1.06
N VAL A 172 1.21 5.52 1.16
CA VAL A 172 1.73 4.31 1.81
C VAL A 172 1.28 4.25 3.27
N MET A 173 1.20 5.38 3.97
CA MET A 173 0.77 5.38 5.37
C MET A 173 -0.68 4.91 5.50
N HIS A 174 -1.59 5.50 4.71
CA HIS A 174 -3.00 5.14 4.75
C HIS A 174 -3.24 3.69 4.30
N ILE A 175 -2.57 3.27 3.21
CA ILE A 175 -2.64 1.89 2.72
C ILE A 175 -2.13 0.90 3.77
N THR A 176 -0.96 1.18 4.37
CA THR A 176 -0.35 0.33 5.40
C THR A 176 -1.28 0.19 6.58
N LYS A 177 -1.85 1.30 7.07
CA LYS A 177 -2.84 1.27 8.15
C LYS A 177 -4.02 0.37 7.80
N ASN A 178 -4.64 0.58 6.64
CA ASN A 178 -5.84 -0.15 6.24
C ASN A 178 -5.59 -1.66 6.06
N VAL A 179 -4.46 -2.03 5.42
CA VAL A 179 -4.06 -3.43 5.24
C VAL A 179 -3.76 -4.08 6.59
N THR A 180 -3.06 -3.35 7.46
CA THR A 180 -2.71 -3.79 8.81
C THR A 180 -3.95 -4.05 9.67
N GLU A 181 -4.87 -3.10 9.73
CA GLU A 181 -6.13 -3.24 10.47
C GLU A 181 -6.98 -4.39 9.92
N SER A 182 -7.01 -4.56 8.60
CA SER A 182 -7.73 -5.66 7.96
C SER A 182 -7.11 -7.04 8.26
N LEU A 183 -5.79 -7.13 8.22
CA LEU A 183 -5.06 -8.34 8.58
C LEU A 183 -5.32 -8.69 10.05
N LEU A 184 -5.27 -7.70 10.94
CA LEU A 184 -5.59 -7.87 12.36
C LEU A 184 -7.04 -8.34 12.55
N GLY A 185 -8.00 -7.72 11.86
CA GLY A 185 -9.42 -8.13 11.90
C GLY A 185 -9.61 -9.57 11.48
N THR A 186 -8.93 -9.98 10.42
CA THR A 186 -8.97 -11.37 9.92
C THR A 186 -8.37 -12.34 10.94
N LEU A 187 -7.20 -12.03 11.50
CA LEU A 187 -6.51 -12.90 12.47
C LEU A 187 -7.28 -13.04 13.78
N MET A 188 -7.97 -11.98 14.23
CA MET A 188 -8.65 -11.91 15.52
C MET A 188 -10.15 -12.21 15.47
N ASN A 189 -10.69 -12.55 14.29
CA ASN A 189 -12.13 -12.72 14.08
C ASN A 189 -12.97 -11.52 14.55
N MET A 190 -12.48 -10.29 14.36
CA MET A 190 -13.20 -9.12 14.84
C MET A 190 -14.56 -9.00 14.13
N PRO A 191 -15.63 -8.60 14.84
CA PRO A 191 -16.92 -8.35 14.22
C PRO A 191 -16.79 -7.35 13.07
N ASP A 192 -17.47 -7.62 11.95
CA ASP A 192 -17.50 -6.71 10.80
C ASP A 192 -18.34 -5.47 11.17
N ASP A 193 -17.66 -4.36 11.47
CA ASP A 193 -18.27 -3.06 11.75
C ASP A 193 -18.55 -2.26 10.45
N GLY A 194 -18.38 -2.89 9.29
CA GLY A 194 -18.56 -2.27 7.98
C GLY A 194 -17.42 -1.35 7.54
N LYS A 195 -16.39 -1.14 8.36
CA LYS A 195 -15.21 -0.33 8.01
C LYS A 195 -14.10 -1.16 7.38
N HIS A 196 -14.01 -2.44 7.74
CA HIS A 196 -12.99 -3.35 7.23
C HIS A 196 -13.48 -4.10 5.98
N LYS A 197 -12.90 -3.79 4.81
CA LYS A 197 -13.42 -4.26 3.51
C LYS A 197 -13.02 -5.67 3.09
N PHE A 198 -12.41 -6.47 3.96
CA PHE A 198 -12.19 -7.88 3.67
C PHE A 198 -13.37 -8.71 4.14
N LYS A 199 -14.47 -8.67 3.37
CA LYS A 199 -15.48 -9.73 3.42
C LYS A 199 -14.83 -11.00 2.85
N HIS A 200 -14.09 -11.71 3.68
CA HIS A 200 -13.46 -12.96 3.29
C HIS A 200 -14.22 -14.13 3.91
N VAL A 201 -14.74 -14.99 3.05
CA VAL A 201 -15.07 -16.37 3.43
C VAL A 201 -13.73 -17.10 3.43
N PHE A 202 -12.96 -16.94 4.51
CA PHE A 202 -11.91 -17.88 4.82
C PHE A 202 -12.26 -18.49 6.16
N GLU A 203 -12.50 -19.79 6.18
CA GLU A 203 -12.49 -20.59 7.41
C GLU A 203 -11.03 -20.77 7.85
N PHE A 204 -10.34 -19.67 8.16
CA PHE A 204 -9.13 -19.79 8.95
C PHE A 204 -9.53 -20.11 10.39
N PRO A 205 -8.76 -20.94 11.10
CA PRO A 205 -8.78 -20.95 12.55
C PRO A 205 -8.38 -19.56 13.02
N CYS A 206 -9.37 -18.71 13.23
CA CYS A 206 -9.13 -17.40 13.78
C CYS A 206 -8.63 -17.56 15.21
N VAL A 207 -7.76 -16.64 15.64
CA VAL A 207 -7.36 -16.53 17.04
C VAL A 207 -8.59 -16.05 17.80
N LYS A 208 -9.45 -16.98 18.22
CA LYS A 208 -10.54 -16.68 19.12
C LYS A 208 -9.91 -16.34 20.46
N GLN A 209 -9.92 -15.07 20.81
CA GLN A 209 -9.56 -14.63 22.15
C GLN A 209 -10.54 -15.29 23.13
N PRO A 210 -10.07 -16.13 24.08
CA PRO A 210 -10.93 -16.62 25.15
C PRO A 210 -11.54 -15.44 25.91
N GLU A 211 -12.77 -15.58 26.40
CA GLU A 211 -13.47 -14.51 27.16
C GLU A 211 -12.65 -13.98 28.35
N ASN A 212 -11.68 -14.77 28.83
CA ASN A 212 -10.85 -14.49 30.00
C ASN A 212 -9.39 -14.10 29.64
N SER A 213 -9.01 -14.10 28.36
CA SER A 213 -7.62 -13.80 27.94
C SER A 213 -7.43 -12.31 27.72
N THR A 214 -6.41 -11.72 28.34
CA THR A 214 -6.06 -10.29 28.18
C THR A 214 -4.89 -10.04 27.23
N LEU A 215 -4.28 -11.09 26.63
CA LEU A 215 -2.94 -11.00 26.03
C LEU A 215 -2.82 -11.54 24.58
N ASP A 216 -3.78 -12.34 24.09
CA ASP A 216 -3.61 -13.03 22.79
C ASP A 216 -3.83 -12.09 21.59
N ALA A 217 -4.82 -11.19 21.68
CA ALA A 217 -5.01 -10.14 20.68
C ALA A 217 -3.89 -9.09 20.68
N PHE A 218 -3.17 -8.97 21.80
CA PHE A 218 -2.07 -8.03 21.94
C PHE A 218 -0.81 -8.43 21.16
N TYR A 219 -0.60 -9.71 20.85
CA TYR A 219 0.59 -10.18 20.14
C TYR A 219 0.65 -9.63 18.70
N VAL A 220 -0.46 -9.72 17.97
CA VAL A 220 -0.56 -9.14 16.62
C VAL A 220 -0.60 -7.62 16.69
N MET A 221 -1.29 -7.03 17.67
CA MET A 221 -1.26 -5.58 17.89
C MET A 221 0.15 -5.05 18.23
N HIS A 222 0.99 -5.82 18.91
CA HIS A 222 2.37 -5.42 19.26
C HIS A 222 3.26 -5.37 18.02
N HIS A 223 3.21 -6.39 17.16
CA HIS A 223 3.97 -6.39 15.89
C HIS A 223 3.49 -5.28 14.94
N LEU A 224 2.18 -5.01 14.89
CA LEU A 224 1.62 -3.92 14.08
C LEU A 224 1.90 -2.54 14.67
N LYS A 225 1.94 -2.40 16.00
CA LYS A 225 2.39 -1.18 16.69
C LYS A 225 3.86 -0.88 16.44
N GLY A 226 4.70 -1.88 16.15
CA GLY A 226 6.07 -1.67 15.67
C GLY A 226 6.11 -0.87 14.37
N PHE A 227 5.23 -1.20 13.41
CA PHE A 227 5.08 -0.48 12.15
C PHE A 227 4.53 0.95 12.35
N VAL A 228 3.51 1.11 13.22
CA VAL A 228 2.97 2.44 13.56
C VAL A 228 4.01 3.29 14.30
N ARG A 229 4.81 2.69 15.18
CA ARG A 229 5.93 3.36 15.87
C ARG A 229 6.97 3.87 14.88
N ASP A 230 7.33 3.07 13.88
CA ASP A 230 8.32 3.48 12.87
C ASP A 230 7.75 4.57 11.94
N SER A 231 6.44 4.57 11.69
CA SER A 231 5.72 5.69 11.04
C SER A 231 5.63 6.94 11.91
N GLN A 232 5.54 6.81 13.25
CA GLN A 232 5.45 7.93 14.20
C GLN A 232 6.82 8.53 14.56
N ASN A 233 7.91 7.77 14.41
CA ASN A 233 9.29 8.24 14.54
C ASN A 233 9.72 9.18 13.39
N LEU A 234 8.83 9.46 12.41
CA LEU A 234 9.00 10.43 11.33
C LEU A 234 8.75 11.90 11.76
N ARG A 235 8.89 12.23 13.05
CA ARG A 235 8.77 13.63 13.51
C ARG A 235 10.07 14.42 13.26
N LEU A 236 10.03 15.24 12.19
CA LEU A 236 10.78 16.45 11.74
C LEU A 236 11.84 17.08 12.69
N PRO A 237 12.70 18.06 12.28
CA PRO A 237 13.22 18.43 10.95
C PRO A 237 14.76 18.29 10.80
N SER A 238 15.56 18.21 11.87
CA SER A 238 17.04 18.06 11.79
C SER A 238 17.47 16.62 11.51
N ALA A 239 16.75 15.65 12.07
CA ALA A 239 16.91 14.23 11.75
C ALA A 239 16.45 13.90 10.31
N LEU A 240 15.64 14.75 9.68
CA LEU A 240 15.05 14.49 8.37
C LEU A 240 16.10 14.42 7.26
N ARG A 241 17.12 15.29 7.29
CA ARG A 241 18.21 15.24 6.31
C ARG A 241 19.02 13.96 6.46
N GLY A 242 19.46 13.63 7.67
CA GLY A 242 20.20 12.39 7.92
C GLY A 242 19.38 11.12 7.67
N TRP A 243 18.07 11.15 7.95
CA TRP A 243 17.14 10.07 7.63
C TRP A 243 16.93 9.93 6.12
N ALA A 244 16.71 11.03 5.40
CA ALA A 244 16.56 11.03 3.95
C ALA A 244 17.86 10.59 3.25
N GLU A 245 19.02 11.03 3.73
CA GLU A 245 20.33 10.59 3.24
C GLU A 245 20.55 9.09 3.49
N LYS A 246 20.14 8.57 4.66
CA LYS A 246 20.20 7.14 4.94
C LYS A 246 19.25 6.35 4.05
N LEU A 247 18.01 6.80 3.88
CA LEU A 247 17.04 6.17 3.00
C LEU A 247 17.45 6.20 1.53
N ALA A 248 18.01 7.31 1.07
CA ALA A 248 18.51 7.45 -0.29
C ALA A 248 19.70 6.51 -0.58
N ARG A 249 20.38 6.01 0.46
CA ARG A 249 21.45 5.00 0.33
C ARG A 249 20.95 3.57 0.31
N ILE A 250 19.70 3.31 0.73
CA ILE A 250 19.16 1.95 0.69
C ILE A 250 18.88 1.61 -0.77
N ASN A 251 19.41 0.48 -1.22
CA ASN A 251 19.14 0.01 -2.56
C ASN A 251 17.70 -0.50 -2.65
N ASP A 252 17.00 -0.19 -3.73
CA ASP A 252 15.66 -0.71 -4.01
C ASP A 252 15.64 -2.25 -4.02
N ASP A 253 16.74 -2.90 -4.42
CA ASP A 253 16.89 -4.35 -4.34
C ASP A 253 16.83 -4.86 -2.88
N ASP A 254 17.48 -4.18 -1.95
CA ASP A 254 17.51 -4.56 -0.52
C ASP A 254 16.09 -4.43 0.07
N LEU A 255 15.37 -3.34 -0.28
CA LEU A 255 13.98 -3.14 0.16
C LEU A 255 13.04 -4.24 -0.35
N ARG A 256 13.26 -4.72 -1.58
CA ARG A 256 12.45 -5.78 -2.18
C ARG A 256 12.73 -7.14 -1.54
N GLU A 257 13.98 -7.41 -1.21
CA GLU A 257 14.39 -8.60 -0.46
C GLU A 257 13.74 -8.60 0.93
N ASP A 258 13.90 -7.52 1.71
CA ASP A 258 13.29 -7.36 3.04
C ASP A 258 11.76 -7.52 3.02
N PHE A 259 11.11 -6.96 2.00
CA PHE A 259 9.66 -7.10 1.84
C PHE A 259 9.26 -8.55 1.58
N GLN A 260 10.00 -9.26 0.72
CA GLN A 260 9.70 -10.65 0.42
C GLN A 260 10.01 -11.56 1.64
N ASP A 261 11.06 -11.24 2.41
CA ASP A 261 11.39 -11.82 3.72
C ASP A 261 10.25 -11.73 4.70
N THR A 262 9.70 -10.53 4.83
CA THR A 262 8.53 -10.29 5.69
C THR A 262 7.34 -11.13 5.23
N ARG A 263 7.09 -11.24 3.92
CA ARG A 263 6.00 -12.07 3.38
C ARG A 263 6.17 -13.55 3.69
N VAL A 264 7.37 -14.11 3.47
CA VAL A 264 7.64 -15.53 3.74
C VAL A 264 7.50 -15.84 5.23
N LYS A 265 8.01 -14.97 6.10
CA LYS A 265 7.84 -15.10 7.56
C LYS A 265 6.36 -15.13 7.96
N LEU A 266 5.56 -14.19 7.44
CA LEU A 266 4.12 -14.16 7.67
C LEU A 266 3.42 -15.43 7.18
N SER A 267 3.75 -15.90 5.97
CA SER A 267 3.18 -17.14 5.42
C SER A 267 3.53 -18.37 6.25
N HIS A 268 4.78 -18.50 6.71
CA HIS A 268 5.18 -19.60 7.59
C HIS A 268 4.42 -19.56 8.91
N ILE A 269 4.28 -18.39 9.53
CA ILE A 269 3.49 -18.23 10.76
C ILE A 269 2.05 -18.70 10.52
N ILE A 270 1.41 -18.27 9.42
CA ILE A 270 0.04 -18.70 9.10
C ILE A 270 -0.02 -20.22 8.93
N ILE A 271 0.89 -20.82 8.16
CA ILE A 271 0.84 -22.25 7.88
C ILE A 271 1.10 -23.08 9.15
N GLN A 272 2.20 -22.79 9.84
CA GLN A 272 2.66 -23.59 10.98
C GLN A 272 1.81 -23.34 12.23
N ASP A 273 1.56 -22.06 12.55
CA ASP A 273 0.94 -21.73 13.82
C ASP A 273 -0.59 -21.72 13.72
N VAL A 274 -1.15 -21.30 12.58
CA VAL A 274 -2.60 -21.12 12.41
C VAL A 274 -3.27 -22.31 11.73
N THR A 275 -2.71 -22.87 10.66
CA THR A 275 -3.42 -23.90 9.87
C THR A 275 -3.13 -25.35 10.26
N THR A 276 -2.04 -25.63 10.98
CA THR A 276 -1.64 -27.01 11.30
C THR A 276 -2.28 -27.50 12.59
N GLY A 277 -2.78 -28.75 12.63
CA GLY A 277 -3.40 -29.43 13.79
C GLY A 277 -2.81 -29.15 15.18
N GLY A 278 -1.48 -29.17 15.29
CA GLY A 278 -0.73 -28.91 16.53
C GLY A 278 -0.16 -27.50 16.65
N GLY A 279 -0.50 -26.61 15.72
CA GLY A 279 -0.08 -25.23 15.70
C GLY A 279 -0.68 -24.46 16.88
N PRO A 280 0.10 -23.59 17.55
CA PRO A 280 -0.34 -22.88 18.75
C PRO A 280 -1.60 -22.03 18.56
N LEU A 281 -1.98 -21.67 17.33
CA LEU A 281 -3.15 -20.85 17.01
C LEU A 281 -4.27 -21.63 16.31
N HIS A 282 -4.09 -22.92 16.00
CA HIS A 282 -5.00 -23.71 15.15
C HIS A 282 -6.32 -24.12 15.82
N GLN A 283 -6.39 -24.18 17.14
CA GLN A 283 -7.58 -24.64 17.87
C GLN A 283 -8.05 -23.64 18.93
N GLY A 284 -7.64 -22.37 18.84
CA GLY A 284 -7.92 -21.40 19.90
C GLY A 284 -7.32 -21.79 21.25
N ARG A 285 -6.28 -22.64 21.25
CA ARG A 285 -5.55 -23.01 22.47
C ARG A 285 -4.76 -21.77 22.89
N ALA A 286 -5.29 -21.03 23.86
CA ALA A 286 -4.65 -19.83 24.37
C ALA A 286 -3.21 -20.14 24.78
N LEU A 287 -2.26 -19.39 24.23
CA LEU A 287 -0.87 -19.48 24.67
C LEU A 287 -0.83 -19.00 26.12
N CYS A 288 -0.18 -19.77 27.00
CA CYS A 288 -0.11 -19.33 28.39
C CYS A 288 0.81 -18.09 28.48
N LYS A 289 0.52 -17.19 29.41
CA LYS A 289 1.27 -15.93 29.62
C LYS A 289 2.79 -16.14 29.66
N ARG A 290 3.25 -17.24 30.26
CA ARG A 290 4.67 -17.59 30.38
C ARG A 290 5.33 -17.90 29.03
N ASP A 291 4.61 -18.52 28.10
CA ASP A 291 5.13 -18.81 26.74
C ASP A 291 5.27 -17.54 25.91
N ILE A 292 4.32 -16.60 26.08
CA ILE A 292 4.35 -15.28 25.46
C ILE A 292 5.56 -14.47 25.97
N GLU A 293 5.75 -14.41 27.29
CA GLU A 293 6.88 -13.71 27.92
C GLU A 293 8.23 -14.32 27.53
N HIS A 294 8.34 -15.65 27.45
CA HIS A 294 9.55 -16.33 27.03
C HIS A 294 9.92 -16.01 25.57
N ARG A 295 8.94 -15.97 24.67
CA ARG A 295 9.16 -15.59 23.26
C ARG A 295 9.57 -14.12 23.12
N LEU A 296 8.93 -13.19 23.83
CA LEU A 296 9.32 -11.77 23.84
C LEU A 296 10.76 -11.58 24.33
N LYS A 297 11.13 -12.30 25.40
CA LYS A 297 12.49 -12.31 25.94
C LYS A 297 13.50 -12.88 24.95
N ALA A 298 13.15 -13.93 24.21
CA ALA A 298 13.98 -14.52 23.16
C ALA A 298 14.15 -13.58 21.94
N GLN A 299 13.17 -12.72 21.66
CA GLN A 299 13.23 -11.70 20.61
C GLN A 299 13.95 -10.41 21.04
N GLY A 300 14.32 -10.29 22.33
CA GLY A 300 15.06 -9.14 22.86
C GLY A 300 14.23 -7.88 23.07
N ASP A 301 12.88 -7.94 23.11
CA ASP A 301 12.05 -6.78 23.44
C ASP A 301 11.89 -6.65 24.96
N THR A 302 12.57 -5.66 25.54
CA THR A 302 12.62 -5.40 26.99
C THR A 302 11.65 -4.32 27.46
N ARG A 303 10.74 -3.84 26.62
CA ARG A 303 9.79 -2.78 26.99
C ARG A 303 8.66 -3.35 27.86
N THR A 304 8.35 -2.65 28.95
CA THR A 304 7.23 -3.00 29.83
C THR A 304 5.89 -2.88 29.10
N TRP A 305 5.04 -3.88 29.28
CA TRP A 305 3.69 -3.91 28.73
C TRP A 305 2.85 -2.74 29.26
N ILE A 306 2.25 -1.98 28.34
CA ILE A 306 1.33 -0.88 28.66
C ILE A 306 -0.10 -1.41 28.40
N THR A 307 -0.90 -1.56 29.46
CA THR A 307 -2.31 -1.98 29.36
C THR A 307 -3.17 -0.89 28.71
N LYS A 308 -4.35 -1.29 28.20
CA LYS A 308 -5.29 -0.44 27.46
C LYS A 308 -5.74 0.81 28.24
N ASP A 309 -5.67 0.77 29.57
CA ASP A 309 -6.13 1.83 30.47
C ASP A 309 -5.25 3.09 30.47
N LEU A 310 -4.05 3.01 29.88
CA LEU A 310 -3.11 4.14 29.80
C LEU A 310 -3.27 5.01 28.54
N TYR A 311 -4.19 4.68 27.64
CA TYR A 311 -4.59 5.54 26.52
C TYR A 311 -6.02 6.04 26.74
N LYS A 312 -6.22 7.04 27.61
CA LYS A 312 -7.35 7.96 27.41
C LYS A 312 -7.00 8.80 26.16
N PRO A 313 -7.81 8.75 25.08
CA PRO A 313 -7.44 9.37 23.81
C PRO A 313 -7.31 10.91 23.87
N PHE A 314 -7.79 11.54 24.95
CA PHE A 314 -7.62 12.95 25.26
C PHE A 314 -7.59 13.15 26.78
N PRO A 315 -6.91 14.18 27.33
CA PRO A 315 -7.10 14.59 28.72
C PRO A 315 -8.58 14.96 28.94
N GLU A 316 -9.11 14.66 30.13
CA GLU A 316 -10.46 15.11 30.50
C GLU A 316 -10.52 16.64 30.43
N PRO A 317 -11.60 17.23 29.87
CA PRO A 317 -11.74 18.68 29.85
C PRO A 317 -11.66 19.19 31.29
N CYS A 318 -10.85 20.23 31.52
CA CYS A 318 -10.89 20.93 32.80
C CYS A 318 -12.33 21.41 33.02
N GLU A 319 -13.00 20.85 34.02
CA GLU A 319 -14.26 21.38 34.52
C GLU A 319 -14.02 22.73 35.24
N PRO A 320 -15.02 23.63 35.22
CA PRO A 320 -14.86 25.07 35.46
C PRO A 320 -14.39 25.49 36.86
#